data_AF-A0A7X8V5R4-F1
#
_entry.id   AF-A0A7X8V5R4-F1
#
_cell.length_a   1.000
_cell.length_b   1.000
_cell.length_c   1.000
_cell.angle_alpha   90.00
_cell.angle_beta   90.00
_cell.angle_gamma   90.00
#
_symmetry.space_group_name_H-M   'P 1'
#
loop_
_entity.id
_entity.type
_entity.pdbx_description
1 polymer ?
#
loop_
_entity_poly.entity_id
_entity_poly.type
_entity_poly.pdbx_seq_one_letter_code
_entity_poly.pdbx_strand_id
1 'polypeptide(L)'
;LNILKQLAEVYRRIRNTARFLLGNLYDFKPGDAVAYKDLPELDRWALLRMEKLLRRVTEAYDNYQFHHIYHAVHNFCAVDLSAFYLDVIKDRLYTLAADDRNRRAAQTVLYTILRNLVKMIAPVLVHTAEEIWQHMPAGYKEEESVHLVSWPGFTDEYLDPALEERWDQFMKIREEVMRALEKARADKLIGSPLEARVLLQVPPALQELLAYFQKDLATLFIVSQVEAEFTGGEQLEVKVEKALGDKCQRCWVYHEKVGENPNHPGLCPKCLGVIAQIGDRQ
;
A
#
# COMPACT_ATOMS: atom_id res chain seq x y z
N LEU A 1 -21.35 -22.52 -15.83
CA LEU A 1 -19.88 -22.39 -15.99
C LEU A 1 -19.31 -21.00 -15.63
N ASN A 2 -20.12 -19.98 -15.32
CA ASN A 2 -19.62 -18.63 -14.98
C ASN A 2 -19.30 -18.45 -13.47
N ILE A 3 -20.11 -19.02 -12.57
CA ILE A 3 -19.94 -18.89 -11.10
C ILE A 3 -18.59 -19.44 -10.60
N LEU A 4 -18.19 -20.63 -11.06
CA LEU A 4 -16.89 -21.20 -10.68
C LEU A 4 -15.70 -20.36 -11.16
N LYS A 5 -15.84 -19.66 -12.30
CA LYS A 5 -14.80 -18.75 -12.79
C LYS A 5 -14.67 -17.53 -11.89
N GLN A 6 -15.78 -16.91 -11.48
CA GLN A 6 -15.78 -15.80 -10.55
C GLN A 6 -15.18 -16.19 -9.19
N LEU A 7 -15.53 -17.38 -8.67
CA LEU A 7 -14.93 -17.91 -7.44
C LEU A 7 -13.40 -18.11 -7.59
N ALA A 8 -12.95 -18.64 -8.73
CA ALA A 8 -11.53 -18.83 -9.02
C ALA A 8 -10.78 -17.49 -9.11
N GLU A 9 -11.39 -16.44 -9.67
CA GLU A 9 -10.79 -15.10 -9.74
C GLU A 9 -10.59 -14.49 -8.36
N VAL A 10 -11.58 -14.62 -7.47
CA VAL A 10 -11.46 -14.12 -6.09
C VAL A 10 -10.42 -14.91 -5.31
N TYR A 11 -10.43 -16.23 -5.40
CA TYR A 11 -9.38 -17.06 -4.82
C TYR A 11 -7.99 -16.63 -5.31
N ARG A 12 -7.83 -16.43 -6.63
CA ARG A 12 -6.57 -15.99 -7.23
C ARG A 12 -6.14 -14.61 -6.70
N ARG A 13 -7.09 -13.69 -6.45
CA ARG A 13 -6.81 -12.39 -5.85
C ARG A 13 -6.22 -12.57 -4.45
N ILE A 14 -6.89 -13.33 -3.57
CA ILE A 14 -6.42 -13.58 -2.19
C ILE A 14 -5.03 -14.21 -2.19
N ARG A 15 -4.83 -15.28 -2.99
CA ARG A 15 -3.54 -15.97 -3.10
C ARG A 15 -2.43 -15.04 -3.62
N ASN A 16 -2.72 -14.21 -4.63
CA ASN A 16 -1.73 -13.27 -5.17
C ASN A 16 -1.36 -12.17 -4.17
N THR A 17 -2.33 -11.67 -3.42
CA THR A 17 -2.07 -10.70 -2.35
C THR A 17 -1.18 -11.35 -1.28
N ALA A 18 -1.52 -12.52 -0.77
CA ALA A 18 -0.69 -13.24 0.21
C ALA A 18 0.73 -13.52 -0.32
N ARG A 19 0.87 -13.90 -1.60
CA ARG A 19 2.16 -14.10 -2.25
C ARG A 19 3.00 -12.82 -2.28
N PHE A 20 2.39 -11.67 -2.57
CA PHE A 20 3.08 -10.39 -2.53
C PHE A 20 3.56 -10.05 -1.12
N LEU A 21 2.71 -10.26 -0.11
CA LEU A 21 3.07 -10.04 1.30
C LEU A 21 4.26 -10.92 1.69
N LEU A 22 4.18 -12.24 1.46
CA LEU A 22 5.27 -13.19 1.74
C LEU A 22 6.58 -12.81 1.03
N GLY A 23 6.50 -12.49 -0.26
CA GLY A 23 7.68 -12.12 -1.06
C GLY A 23 8.41 -10.87 -0.57
N ASN A 24 7.76 -10.05 0.26
CA ASN A 24 8.34 -8.86 0.86
C ASN A 24 8.72 -9.03 2.34
N LEU A 25 8.62 -10.24 2.88
CA LEU A 25 8.92 -10.56 4.29
C LEU A 25 10.12 -11.51 4.44
N TYR A 26 10.83 -11.84 3.36
CA TYR A 26 11.92 -12.84 3.35
C TYR A 26 13.09 -12.51 4.29
N ASP A 27 13.34 -11.22 4.56
CA ASP A 27 14.41 -10.73 5.43
C ASP A 27 13.88 -10.05 6.71
N PHE A 28 12.59 -10.20 7.02
CA PHE A 28 11.96 -9.63 8.22
C PHE A 28 12.09 -10.60 9.39
N LYS A 29 12.73 -10.16 10.48
CA LYS A 29 13.10 -10.98 11.64
C LYS A 29 12.56 -10.39 12.95
N PRO A 30 12.38 -11.22 13.99
CA PRO A 30 12.09 -10.73 15.35
C PRO A 30 13.06 -9.62 15.77
N GLY A 31 12.52 -8.47 16.18
CA GLY A 31 13.28 -7.26 16.50
C GLY A 31 13.24 -6.17 15.42
N ASP A 32 12.92 -6.51 14.17
CA ASP A 32 12.74 -5.51 13.09
C ASP A 32 11.41 -4.75 13.20
N ALA A 33 10.48 -5.23 14.02
CA ALA A 33 9.14 -4.66 14.15
C ALA A 33 9.17 -3.22 14.68
N VAL A 34 8.41 -2.33 14.03
CA VAL A 34 8.29 -0.93 14.41
C VAL A 34 7.01 -0.73 15.23
N ALA A 35 7.09 0.02 16.34
CA ALA A 35 5.94 0.30 17.19
C ALA A 35 4.87 1.13 16.44
N TYR A 36 3.59 0.91 16.74
CA TYR A 36 2.46 1.55 16.05
C TYR A 36 2.58 3.08 15.97
N LYS A 37 2.93 3.73 17.09
CA LYS A 37 3.15 5.19 17.18
C LYS A 37 4.27 5.73 16.27
N ASP A 38 5.21 4.88 15.88
CA ASP A 38 6.35 5.23 15.03
C ASP A 38 6.11 4.83 13.57
N LEU A 39 4.96 4.24 13.25
CA LEU A 39 4.60 3.90 11.87
C LEU A 39 4.21 5.17 11.10
N PRO A 40 4.65 5.28 9.83
CA PRO A 40 4.09 6.24 8.89
C PRO A 40 2.57 6.18 8.85
N GLU A 41 1.92 7.32 8.59
CA GLU A 41 0.47 7.39 8.69
C GLU A 41 -0.27 6.46 7.71
N LEU A 42 0.24 6.29 6.49
CA LEU A 42 -0.28 5.32 5.51
C LEU A 42 -0.27 3.88 6.06
N ASP A 43 0.76 3.52 6.83
CA ASP A 43 0.90 2.19 7.42
C ASP A 43 -0.12 2.00 8.57
N ARG A 44 -0.33 3.04 9.39
CA ARG A 44 -1.39 3.04 10.41
C ARG A 44 -2.78 2.93 9.80
N TRP A 45 -3.01 3.63 8.68
CA TRP A 45 -4.27 3.52 7.93
C TRP A 45 -4.50 2.06 7.47
N ALA A 46 -3.48 1.39 6.91
CA ALA A 46 -3.63 -0.01 6.50
C ALA A 46 -3.96 -0.96 7.67
N LEU A 47 -3.40 -0.71 8.87
CA LEU A 47 -3.76 -1.44 10.09
C LEU A 47 -5.17 -1.15 10.56
N LEU A 48 -5.64 0.11 10.47
CA LEU A 48 -7.04 0.47 10.74
C LEU A 48 -7.99 -0.31 9.82
N ARG A 49 -7.69 -0.38 8.51
CA ARG A 49 -8.49 -1.15 7.54
C ARG A 49 -8.51 -2.64 7.87
N MET A 50 -7.36 -3.19 8.26
CA MET A 50 -7.23 -4.59 8.68
C MET A 50 -8.04 -4.89 9.95
N GLU A 51 -8.01 -4.01 10.95
CA GLU A 51 -8.77 -4.15 12.20
C GLU A 51 -10.29 -4.12 11.94
N LYS A 52 -10.75 -3.19 11.08
CA LYS A 52 -12.16 -3.13 10.67
C LYS A 52 -12.59 -4.39 9.90
N LEU A 53 -11.73 -4.92 9.03
CA LEU A 53 -11.98 -6.19 8.35
C LEU A 53 -12.10 -7.33 9.37
N LEU A 54 -11.17 -7.43 10.32
CA LEU A 54 -11.15 -8.48 11.32
C LEU A 54 -12.45 -8.53 12.12
N ARG A 55 -12.93 -7.38 12.60
CA ARG A 55 -14.21 -7.28 13.34
C ARG A 55 -15.39 -7.71 12.49
N ARG A 56 -15.48 -7.21 11.26
CA ARG A 56 -16.56 -7.56 10.33
C ARG A 56 -16.57 -9.06 10.00
N VAL A 57 -15.39 -9.66 9.78
CA VAL A 57 -15.26 -11.09 9.49
C VAL A 57 -15.62 -11.92 10.71
N THR A 58 -15.20 -11.50 11.91
CA THR A 58 -15.54 -12.18 13.16
C THR A 58 -17.05 -12.19 13.37
N GLU A 59 -17.71 -11.03 13.28
CA GLU A 59 -19.17 -10.92 13.38
C GLU A 59 -19.89 -11.76 12.31
N ALA A 60 -19.36 -11.81 11.08
CA ALA A 60 -19.93 -12.65 10.03
C ALA A 60 -19.78 -14.15 10.32
N TYR A 61 -18.68 -14.59 10.93
CA TYR A 61 -18.54 -15.98 11.40
C TYR A 61 -19.52 -16.29 12.54
N ASP A 62 -19.64 -15.41 13.54
CA ASP A 62 -20.54 -15.57 14.68
C ASP A 62 -22.01 -15.69 14.26
N ASN A 63 -22.37 -15.01 13.17
CA ASN A 63 -23.73 -15.03 12.61
C ASN A 63 -23.90 -16.00 11.42
N TYR A 64 -22.91 -16.86 11.13
CA TYR A 64 -22.95 -17.83 10.02
C TYR A 64 -23.15 -17.20 8.63
N GLN A 65 -22.74 -15.94 8.44
CA GLN A 65 -22.87 -15.16 7.22
C GLN A 65 -21.62 -15.31 6.31
N PHE A 66 -21.29 -16.53 5.90
CA PHE A 66 -20.04 -16.82 5.18
C PHE A 66 -19.85 -16.05 3.86
N HIS A 67 -20.93 -15.68 3.18
CA HIS A 67 -20.88 -14.84 1.99
C HIS A 67 -20.35 -13.43 2.27
N HIS A 68 -20.64 -12.86 3.45
CA HIS A 68 -20.08 -11.56 3.86
C HIS A 68 -18.57 -11.63 4.06
N ILE A 69 -18.06 -12.75 4.60
CA ILE A 69 -16.62 -12.98 4.79
C ILE A 69 -15.90 -12.95 3.44
N TYR A 70 -16.43 -13.73 2.49
CA TYR A 70 -15.91 -13.78 1.12
C TYR A 70 -15.82 -12.39 0.48
N HIS A 71 -16.91 -11.62 0.52
CA HIS A 71 -16.94 -10.29 -0.07
C HIS A 71 -16.01 -9.30 0.65
N ALA A 72 -15.98 -9.32 1.98
CA ALA A 72 -15.15 -8.41 2.77
C ALA A 72 -13.66 -8.66 2.55
N VAL A 73 -13.22 -9.93 2.61
CA VAL A 73 -11.81 -10.30 2.40
C VAL A 73 -11.37 -10.01 0.96
N HIS A 74 -12.22 -10.32 -0.03
CA HIS A 74 -11.93 -10.00 -1.42
C HIS A 74 -11.78 -8.48 -1.63
N ASN A 75 -12.73 -7.69 -1.12
CA ASN A 75 -12.68 -6.23 -1.25
C ASN A 75 -11.41 -5.66 -0.61
N PHE A 76 -11.06 -6.11 0.59
CA PHE A 76 -9.83 -5.68 1.25
C PHE A 76 -8.57 -6.03 0.44
N CYS A 77 -8.48 -7.25 -0.08
CA CYS A 77 -7.35 -7.65 -0.91
C CYS A 77 -7.26 -6.87 -2.22
N ALA A 78 -8.40 -6.55 -2.84
CA ALA A 78 -8.47 -5.91 -4.15
C ALA A 78 -8.30 -4.38 -4.06
N VAL A 79 -9.05 -3.73 -3.17
CA VAL A 79 -9.19 -2.27 -3.09
C VAL A 79 -8.18 -1.69 -2.10
N ASP A 80 -8.28 -2.06 -0.82
CA ASP A 80 -7.44 -1.44 0.22
C ASP A 80 -5.95 -1.81 0.02
N LEU A 81 -5.67 -3.08 -0.26
CA LEU A 81 -4.31 -3.58 -0.45
C LEU A 81 -3.79 -3.40 -1.88
N SER A 82 -4.30 -4.17 -2.85
CA SER A 82 -3.68 -4.26 -4.18
C SER A 82 -3.74 -2.96 -4.97
N ALA A 83 -4.88 -2.27 -4.96
CA ALA A 83 -5.10 -1.05 -5.75
C ALA A 83 -4.51 0.21 -5.10
N PHE A 84 -4.15 0.14 -3.81
CA PHE A 84 -3.63 1.29 -3.08
C PHE A 84 -2.41 0.96 -2.23
N TYR A 85 -2.59 0.42 -1.01
CA TYR A 85 -1.50 0.32 -0.04
C TYR A 85 -0.24 -0.34 -0.59
N LEU A 86 -0.40 -1.55 -1.16
CA LEU A 86 0.71 -2.34 -1.69
C LEU A 86 1.35 -1.70 -2.92
N ASP A 87 0.62 -0.90 -3.70
CA ASP A 87 1.18 -0.23 -4.87
C ASP A 87 2.02 0.99 -4.46
N VAL A 88 1.54 1.75 -3.46
CA VAL A 88 2.26 2.90 -2.91
C VAL A 88 3.56 2.48 -2.23
N ILE A 89 3.53 1.44 -1.38
CA ILE A 89 4.73 1.07 -0.60
C ILE A 89 5.80 0.31 -1.41
N LYS A 90 5.55 -0.07 -2.67
CA LYS A 90 6.56 -0.76 -3.52
C LYS A 90 7.85 0.04 -3.61
N ASP A 91 7.74 1.36 -3.76
CA ASP A 91 8.92 2.23 -3.81
C ASP A 91 9.75 2.10 -2.52
N ARG A 92 9.11 2.10 -1.35
CA ARG A 92 9.79 1.88 -0.06
C ARG A 92 10.41 0.49 0.03
N LEU A 93 9.67 -0.55 -0.34
CA LEU A 93 10.10 -1.95 -0.23
C LEU A 93 11.28 -2.28 -1.14
N TYR A 94 11.31 -1.71 -2.35
CA TYR A 94 12.26 -2.06 -3.39
C TYR A 94 13.43 -1.08 -3.50
N THR A 95 13.26 0.16 -3.05
CA THR A 95 14.27 1.20 -3.26
C THR A 95 14.97 1.67 -2.01
N LEU A 96 14.49 1.38 -0.80
CA LEU A 96 15.20 1.70 0.44
C LEU A 96 16.19 0.58 0.82
N ALA A 97 17.14 0.90 1.70
CA ALA A 97 18.08 -0.07 2.24
C ALA A 97 17.34 -1.16 3.06
N ALA A 98 17.95 -2.34 3.18
CA ALA A 98 17.31 -3.49 3.82
C ALA A 98 16.93 -3.22 5.29
N ASP A 99 17.78 -2.48 6.01
CA ASP A 99 17.62 -2.07 7.41
C ASP A 99 16.98 -0.69 7.59
N ASP A 100 16.54 -0.04 6.50
CA ASP A 100 15.87 1.25 6.58
C ASP A 100 14.59 1.14 7.43
N ARG A 101 14.45 2.04 8.42
CA ARG A 101 13.33 2.03 9.36
C ARG A 101 11.97 2.15 8.68
N ASN A 102 11.86 2.92 7.59
CA ASN A 102 10.62 3.01 6.82
C ASN A 102 10.35 1.72 6.06
N ARG A 103 11.36 1.02 5.56
CA ARG A 103 11.16 -0.32 4.98
C ARG A 103 10.69 -1.31 6.05
N ARG A 104 11.28 -1.30 7.24
CA ARG A 104 10.85 -2.14 8.38
C ARG A 104 9.45 -1.80 8.87
N ALA A 105 9.04 -0.53 8.85
CA ALA A 105 7.67 -0.13 9.16
C ALA A 105 6.65 -0.77 8.19
N ALA A 106 6.93 -0.76 6.89
CA ALA A 106 6.08 -1.43 5.90
C ALA A 106 6.02 -2.93 6.18
N GLN A 107 7.17 -3.59 6.38
CA GLN A 107 7.22 -5.03 6.67
C GLN A 107 6.47 -5.41 7.95
N THR A 108 6.51 -4.56 8.99
CA THR A 108 5.73 -4.75 10.22
C THR A 108 4.23 -4.84 9.92
N VAL A 109 3.73 -3.93 9.08
CA VAL A 109 2.32 -3.93 8.67
C VAL A 109 1.99 -5.07 7.73
N LEU A 110 2.85 -5.39 6.76
CA LEU A 110 2.65 -6.55 5.87
C LEU A 110 2.59 -7.86 6.65
N TYR A 111 3.45 -8.02 7.65
CA TYR A 111 3.45 -9.20 8.52
C TYR A 111 2.14 -9.29 9.31
N THR A 112 1.72 -8.18 9.94
CA THR A 112 0.50 -8.13 10.74
C THR A 112 -0.74 -8.44 9.90
N ILE A 113 -0.84 -7.85 8.71
CA ILE A 113 -1.91 -8.10 7.75
C ILE A 113 -1.90 -9.55 7.31
N LEU A 114 -0.74 -10.11 6.93
CA LEU A 114 -0.62 -11.49 6.48
C LEU A 114 -1.05 -12.47 7.58
N ARG A 115 -0.56 -12.29 8.81
CA ARG A 115 -0.92 -13.14 9.96
C ARG A 115 -2.42 -13.16 10.20
N ASN A 116 -3.05 -11.99 10.29
CA ASN A 116 -4.49 -11.91 10.56
C ASN A 116 -5.31 -12.42 9.38
N LEU A 117 -4.91 -12.09 8.15
CA LEU A 117 -5.56 -12.60 6.93
C LEU A 117 -5.56 -14.12 6.89
N VAL A 118 -4.41 -14.76 7.12
CA VAL A 118 -4.24 -16.23 7.07
C VAL A 118 -5.10 -16.92 8.12
N LYS A 119 -5.11 -16.40 9.36
CA LYS A 119 -5.99 -16.89 10.43
C LYS A 119 -7.49 -16.75 10.07
N MET A 120 -7.89 -15.62 9.48
CA MET A 120 -9.30 -15.39 9.08
C MET A 120 -9.79 -16.29 7.94
N ILE A 121 -8.92 -16.61 6.98
CA ILE A 121 -9.29 -17.46 5.83
C ILE A 121 -9.15 -18.96 6.15
N ALA A 122 -8.46 -19.34 7.23
CA ALA A 122 -8.20 -20.73 7.58
C ALA A 122 -9.46 -21.62 7.65
N PRO A 123 -10.61 -21.17 8.21
CA PRO A 123 -11.82 -22.00 8.25
C PRO A 123 -12.43 -22.34 6.89
N VAL A 124 -12.08 -21.60 5.82
CA VAL A 124 -12.67 -21.78 4.48
C VAL A 124 -11.62 -22.26 3.46
N LEU A 125 -10.44 -21.63 3.44
CA LEU A 125 -9.35 -21.92 2.51
C LEU A 125 -8.28 -22.79 3.17
N VAL A 126 -8.69 -23.90 3.79
CA VAL A 126 -7.86 -24.73 4.70
C VAL A 126 -6.45 -25.04 4.18
N HIS A 127 -6.33 -25.48 2.93
CA HIS A 127 -5.03 -25.82 2.34
C HIS A 127 -4.19 -24.60 1.99
N THR A 128 -4.83 -23.52 1.53
CA THR A 128 -4.11 -22.30 1.14
C THR A 128 -3.62 -21.56 2.37
N ALA A 129 -4.44 -21.49 3.42
CA ALA A 129 -4.05 -20.90 4.69
C ALA A 129 -2.85 -21.64 5.30
N GLU A 130 -2.88 -22.98 5.29
CA GLU A 130 -1.78 -23.80 5.76
C GLU A 130 -0.51 -23.60 4.90
N GLU A 131 -0.64 -23.62 3.58
CA GLU A 131 0.48 -23.35 2.67
C GLU A 131 1.13 -21.99 2.94
N ILE A 132 0.32 -20.93 3.10
CA ILE A 132 0.84 -19.59 3.43
C ILE A 132 1.53 -19.61 4.80
N TRP A 133 0.90 -20.21 5.81
CA TRP A 133 1.45 -20.33 7.16
C TRP A 133 2.82 -21.01 7.16
N GLN A 134 2.98 -22.08 6.38
CA GLN A 134 4.27 -22.78 6.25
C GLN A 134 5.37 -21.88 5.66
N HIS A 135 5.04 -20.92 4.81
CA HIS A 135 6.00 -19.98 4.21
C HIS A 135 6.20 -18.68 5.02
N MET A 136 5.43 -18.43 6.08
CA MET A 136 5.64 -17.26 6.93
C MET A 136 6.99 -17.33 7.67
N PRO A 137 7.60 -16.17 8.02
CA PRO A 137 8.87 -16.14 8.74
C PRO A 137 8.82 -16.96 10.04
N ALA A 138 9.69 -17.96 10.17
CA ALA A 138 9.64 -18.95 11.25
C ALA A 138 9.72 -18.35 12.66
N GLY A 139 10.46 -17.25 12.82
CA GLY A 139 10.63 -16.56 14.11
C GLY A 139 9.35 -15.93 14.69
N TYR A 140 8.25 -15.96 13.95
CA TYR A 140 6.97 -15.40 14.41
C TYR A 140 5.80 -16.41 14.40
N LYS A 141 6.05 -17.69 14.11
CA LYS A 141 5.01 -18.72 14.19
C LYS A 141 4.81 -19.14 15.64
N GLU A 142 3.57 -19.08 16.10
CA GLU A 142 3.17 -19.55 17.43
C GLU A 142 3.09 -21.07 17.48
N GLU A 143 2.61 -21.69 16.39
CA GLU A 143 2.34 -23.11 16.27
C GLU A 143 2.77 -23.64 14.90
N GLU A 144 2.86 -24.95 14.77
CA GLU A 144 3.24 -25.61 13.51
C GLU A 144 2.22 -25.43 12.38
N SER A 145 0.93 -25.29 12.71
CA SER A 145 -0.17 -25.14 11.76
C SER A 145 -1.07 -23.97 12.13
N VAL A 146 -1.61 -23.27 11.12
CA VAL A 146 -2.60 -22.21 11.35
C VAL A 146 -3.88 -22.76 12.00
N HIS A 147 -4.16 -24.05 11.87
CA HIS A 147 -5.36 -24.66 12.46
C HIS A 147 -5.23 -24.94 13.95
N LEU A 148 -4.04 -24.75 14.53
CA LEU A 148 -3.77 -24.89 15.96
C LEU A 148 -3.72 -23.55 16.69
N VAL A 149 -3.71 -22.43 15.96
CA VAL A 149 -3.65 -21.09 16.57
C VAL A 149 -5.04 -20.58 16.93
N SER A 150 -5.11 -19.73 17.95
CA SER A 150 -6.35 -19.00 18.26
C SER A 150 -6.70 -17.96 17.20
N TRP A 151 -8.00 -17.64 17.13
CA TRP A 151 -8.52 -16.53 16.34
C TRP A 151 -7.76 -15.22 16.65
N PRO A 152 -7.54 -14.33 15.66
CA PRO A 152 -6.84 -13.08 15.92
C PRO A 152 -7.56 -12.23 16.97
N GLY A 153 -6.81 -11.73 17.96
CA GLY A 153 -7.33 -10.76 18.92
C GLY A 153 -7.54 -9.40 18.28
N PHE A 154 -8.44 -8.62 18.85
CA PHE A 154 -8.69 -7.24 18.44
C PHE A 154 -7.65 -6.27 19.01
N THR A 155 -7.31 -5.24 18.24
CA THR A 155 -6.39 -4.18 18.66
C THR A 155 -7.07 -2.82 18.54
N ASP A 156 -7.72 -2.38 19.64
CA ASP A 156 -8.47 -1.11 19.67
C ASP A 156 -7.59 0.11 19.34
N GLU A 157 -6.29 0.06 19.62
CA GLU A 157 -5.33 1.14 19.28
C GLU A 157 -5.30 1.48 17.78
N TYR A 158 -5.65 0.53 16.90
CA TYR A 158 -5.69 0.75 15.45
C TYR A 158 -6.96 1.49 15.00
N LEU A 159 -7.98 1.59 15.86
CA LEU A 159 -9.21 2.31 15.57
C LEU A 159 -9.08 3.76 15.99
N ASP A 160 -8.55 4.58 15.08
CA ASP A 160 -8.45 6.03 15.23
C ASP A 160 -9.50 6.72 14.33
N PRO A 161 -10.59 7.27 14.91
CA PRO A 161 -11.64 7.94 14.13
C PRO A 161 -11.14 9.16 13.34
N ALA A 162 -10.17 9.91 13.88
CA ALA A 162 -9.64 11.09 13.22
C ALA A 162 -8.74 10.71 12.04
N LEU A 163 -7.97 9.62 12.18
CA LEU A 163 -7.25 9.01 11.06
C LEU A 163 -8.23 8.53 9.98
N GLU A 164 -9.27 7.79 10.36
CA GLU A 164 -10.26 7.28 9.43
C GLU A 164 -10.93 8.40 8.63
N GLU A 165 -11.47 9.42 9.31
CA GLU A 165 -12.16 10.53 8.65
C GLU A 165 -11.26 11.25 7.64
N ARG A 166 -10.01 11.52 8.04
CA ARG A 166 -9.02 12.17 7.18
C ARG A 166 -8.71 11.36 5.93
N TRP A 167 -8.50 10.05 6.08
CA TRP A 167 -8.20 9.17 4.96
C TRP A 167 -9.41 8.92 4.07
N ASP A 168 -10.63 8.87 4.62
CA ASP A 168 -11.86 8.78 3.83
C ASP A 168 -12.04 10.02 2.95
N GLN A 169 -11.71 11.21 3.46
CA GLN A 169 -11.68 12.43 2.64
C GLN A 169 -10.56 12.40 1.59
N PHE A 170 -9.36 11.97 1.97
CA PHE A 170 -8.23 11.86 1.04
C PHE A 170 -8.51 10.87 -0.10
N MET A 171 -9.15 9.74 0.19
CA MET A 171 -9.48 8.74 -0.83
C MET A 171 -10.43 9.25 -1.90
N LYS A 172 -11.37 10.15 -1.54
CA LYS A 172 -12.26 10.82 -2.52
C LYS A 172 -11.46 11.70 -3.48
N ILE A 173 -10.49 12.47 -2.96
CA ILE A 173 -9.58 13.27 -3.79
C ILE A 173 -8.75 12.35 -4.69
N ARG A 174 -8.24 11.26 -4.13
CA ARG A 174 -7.44 10.29 -4.88
C ARG A 174 -8.23 9.68 -6.05
N GLU A 175 -9.52 9.39 -5.88
CA GLU A 175 -10.37 8.90 -6.96
C GLU A 175 -10.46 9.88 -8.14
N GLU A 176 -10.57 11.19 -7.86
CA GLU A 176 -10.58 12.23 -8.89
C GLU A 176 -9.24 12.31 -9.62
N VAL A 177 -8.12 12.24 -8.88
CA VAL A 177 -6.78 12.22 -9.48
C VAL A 177 -6.56 10.98 -10.34
N MET A 178 -6.97 9.80 -9.86
CA MET A 178 -6.86 8.57 -10.65
C MET A 178 -7.70 8.62 -11.93
N ARG A 179 -8.88 9.23 -11.88
CA ARG A 179 -9.73 9.43 -13.07
C ARG A 179 -9.03 10.33 -14.10
N ALA A 180 -8.38 11.40 -13.65
CA ALA A 180 -7.62 12.29 -14.52
C ALA A 180 -6.40 11.58 -15.14
N LEU A 181 -5.66 10.78 -14.36
CA LEU A 181 -4.52 9.98 -14.84
C LEU A 181 -4.96 8.92 -15.87
N GLU A 182 -6.09 8.26 -15.65
CA GLU A 182 -6.61 7.27 -16.59
C GLU A 182 -7.02 7.93 -17.92
N LYS A 183 -7.65 9.11 -17.84
CA LYS A 183 -7.94 9.91 -19.04
C LYS A 183 -6.66 10.27 -19.80
N ALA A 184 -5.64 10.77 -19.10
CA ALA A 184 -4.35 11.11 -19.70
C ALA A 184 -3.68 9.90 -20.37
N ARG A 185 -3.83 8.69 -19.80
CA ARG A 185 -3.36 7.44 -20.40
C ARG A 185 -4.14 7.07 -21.66
N ALA A 186 -5.47 7.18 -21.62
CA ALA A 186 -6.32 6.93 -22.78
C ALA A 186 -6.01 7.90 -23.95
N ASP A 187 -5.70 9.15 -23.61
CA ASP A 187 -5.28 10.20 -24.55
C ASP A 187 -3.81 10.05 -25.01
N LYS A 188 -3.10 8.99 -24.55
CA LYS A 188 -1.69 8.68 -24.86
C LYS A 188 -0.70 9.79 -24.44
N LEU A 189 -1.09 10.63 -23.49
CA LEU A 189 -0.20 11.65 -22.92
C LEU A 189 0.90 11.01 -22.06
N ILE A 190 0.54 9.98 -21.29
CA ILE A 190 1.44 9.20 -20.42
C ILE A 190 1.25 7.70 -20.65
N GLY A 191 2.30 6.90 -20.51
CA GLY A 191 2.24 5.44 -20.52
C GLY A 191 2.03 4.83 -19.13
N SER A 192 2.61 5.46 -18.11
CA SER A 192 2.53 5.04 -16.71
C SER A 192 2.28 6.24 -15.79
N PRO A 193 1.70 6.04 -14.58
CA PRO A 193 1.48 7.13 -13.62
C PRO A 193 2.76 7.88 -13.23
N LEU A 194 3.90 7.20 -13.18
CA LEU A 194 5.19 7.83 -12.90
C LEU A 194 5.67 8.78 -14.01
N GLU A 195 5.12 8.71 -15.22
CA GLU A 195 5.40 9.72 -16.26
C GLU A 195 4.60 11.02 -16.05
N ALA A 196 3.76 11.09 -15.01
CA ALA A 196 2.88 12.23 -14.78
C ALA A 196 3.43 13.24 -13.78
N ARG A 197 3.14 14.51 -14.06
CA ARG A 197 3.06 15.61 -13.11
C ARG A 197 1.58 15.98 -12.94
N VAL A 198 1.11 15.99 -11.70
CA VAL A 198 -0.27 16.36 -11.36
C VAL A 198 -0.29 17.79 -10.83
N LEU A 199 -1.09 18.64 -11.46
CA LEU A 199 -1.34 20.01 -11.02
C LEU A 199 -2.74 20.05 -10.40
N LEU A 200 -2.82 20.48 -9.14
CA LEU A 200 -4.06 20.57 -8.37
C LEU A 200 -4.40 22.03 -8.13
N GLN A 201 -5.61 22.44 -8.50
CA GLN A 201 -6.19 23.69 -7.98
C GLN A 201 -7.15 23.34 -6.85
N VAL A 202 -6.74 23.70 -5.63
CA VAL A 202 -7.36 23.19 -4.40
C VAL A 202 -8.35 24.21 -3.83
N PRO A 203 -9.66 23.87 -3.75
CA PRO A 203 -10.67 24.77 -3.21
C PRO A 203 -10.49 24.95 -1.68
N PRO A 204 -10.99 26.05 -1.09
CA PRO A 204 -10.85 26.37 0.34
C PRO A 204 -11.20 25.20 1.28
N ALA A 205 -12.23 24.42 0.95
CA ALA A 205 -12.69 23.30 1.76
C ALA A 205 -11.68 22.13 1.88
N LEU A 206 -10.72 22.02 0.96
CA LEU A 206 -9.75 20.92 0.91
C LEU A 206 -8.31 21.36 1.21
N GLN A 207 -8.08 22.66 1.44
CA GLN A 207 -6.73 23.20 1.58
C GLN A 207 -6.00 22.62 2.79
N GLU A 208 -6.66 22.55 3.95
CA GLU A 208 -6.06 21.99 5.17
C GLU A 208 -5.64 20.53 4.97
N LEU A 209 -6.52 19.73 4.37
CA LEU A 209 -6.27 18.30 4.11
C LEU A 209 -5.13 18.08 3.11
N LEU A 210 -5.10 18.80 2.00
CA LEU A 210 -4.04 18.64 1.00
C LEU A 210 -2.72 19.28 1.44
N ALA A 211 -2.76 20.34 2.24
CA ALA A 211 -1.57 20.87 2.91
C ALA A 211 -0.99 19.85 3.91
N TYR A 212 -1.85 19.14 4.65
CA TYR A 212 -1.44 18.07 5.56
C TYR A 212 -0.64 16.97 4.83
N PHE A 213 -1.13 16.51 3.68
CA PHE A 213 -0.46 15.46 2.89
C PHE A 213 0.59 15.97 1.89
N GLN A 214 0.87 17.28 1.84
CA GLN A 214 1.60 17.92 0.73
C GLN A 214 2.90 17.22 0.35
N LYS A 215 3.68 16.76 1.33
CA LYS A 215 4.97 16.09 1.12
C LYS A 215 4.84 14.67 0.56
N ASP A 216 3.70 14.04 0.78
CA ASP A 216 3.45 12.64 0.42
C ASP A 216 2.55 12.49 -0.81
N LEU A 217 1.96 13.58 -1.33
CA LEU A 217 0.99 13.52 -2.44
C LEU A 217 1.50 12.76 -3.66
N ALA A 218 2.74 13.01 -4.09
CA ALA A 218 3.34 12.32 -5.23
C ALA A 218 3.41 10.80 -5.00
N THR A 219 3.83 10.39 -3.81
CA THR A 219 3.88 8.99 -3.38
C THR A 219 2.49 8.37 -3.31
N LEU A 220 1.52 9.07 -2.71
CA LEU A 220 0.16 8.57 -2.52
C LEU A 220 -0.63 8.46 -3.84
N PHE A 221 -0.35 9.34 -4.80
CA PHE A 221 -0.90 9.27 -6.16
C PHE A 221 -0.06 8.41 -7.11
N ILE A 222 1.13 7.96 -6.70
CA ILE A 222 2.05 7.14 -7.49
C ILE A 222 2.45 7.87 -8.80
N VAL A 223 2.74 9.16 -8.67
CA VAL A 223 3.20 10.03 -9.77
C VAL A 223 4.56 10.61 -9.42
N SER A 224 5.26 11.18 -10.40
CA SER A 224 6.60 11.72 -10.13
C SER A 224 6.56 13.09 -9.47
N GLN A 225 5.55 13.90 -9.77
CA GLN A 225 5.46 15.27 -9.29
C GLN A 225 4.01 15.66 -9.00
N VAL A 226 3.81 16.45 -7.95
CA VAL A 226 2.53 17.08 -7.63
C VAL A 226 2.79 18.55 -7.28
N GLU A 227 2.06 19.45 -7.91
CA GLU A 227 2.03 20.87 -7.55
C GLU A 227 0.60 21.21 -7.14
N ALA A 228 0.41 21.73 -5.93
CA ALA A 228 -0.89 22.11 -5.42
C ALA A 228 -0.93 23.63 -5.25
N GLU A 229 -1.82 24.27 -5.99
CA GLU A 229 -2.13 25.69 -5.87
C GLU A 229 -3.43 25.83 -5.07
N PHE A 230 -3.33 26.46 -3.89
CA PHE A 230 -4.46 26.69 -3.00
C PHE A 230 -5.26 27.91 -3.45
N THR A 231 -6.05 27.73 -4.50
CA THR A 231 -6.86 28.79 -5.12
C THR A 231 -8.22 28.92 -4.43
N GLY A 232 -8.93 30.03 -4.69
CA GLY A 232 -10.28 30.28 -4.18
C GLY A 232 -11.41 29.66 -5.02
N GLY A 233 -11.11 28.67 -5.87
CA GLY A 233 -12.12 28.01 -6.71
C GLY A 233 -13.17 27.23 -5.90
N GLU A 234 -14.30 26.89 -6.52
CA GLU A 234 -15.39 26.15 -5.85
C GLU A 234 -15.15 24.63 -5.79
N GLN A 235 -14.38 24.07 -6.73
CA GLN A 235 -14.16 22.62 -6.86
C GLN A 235 -12.69 22.30 -7.06
N LEU A 236 -12.31 21.04 -6.79
CA LEU A 236 -10.96 20.53 -7.07
C LEU A 236 -10.79 20.36 -8.57
N GLU A 237 -9.81 21.05 -9.15
CA GLU A 237 -9.42 20.81 -10.53
C GLU A 237 -8.11 20.02 -10.59
N VAL A 238 -8.11 18.97 -11.41
CA VAL A 238 -6.95 18.10 -11.61
C VAL A 238 -6.51 18.18 -13.07
N LYS A 239 -5.29 18.65 -13.29
CA LYS A 239 -4.63 18.62 -14.60
C LYS A 239 -3.44 17.68 -14.56
N VAL A 240 -3.28 16.90 -15.63
CA VAL A 240 -2.16 15.96 -15.79
C VAL A 240 -1.28 16.43 -16.94
N GLU A 241 0.02 16.49 -16.67
CA GLU A 241 1.07 16.79 -17.64
C GLU A 241 2.15 15.72 -17.58
N LYS A 242 3.10 15.75 -18.52
CA LYS A 242 4.31 14.92 -18.39
C LYS A 242 5.19 15.44 -17.26
N ALA A 243 5.74 14.51 -16.50
CA ALA A 243 6.73 14.81 -15.46
C ALA A 243 7.98 15.45 -16.08
N LEU A 244 8.60 16.35 -15.32
CA LEU A 244 9.82 17.04 -15.69
C LEU A 244 11.06 16.17 -15.42
N GLY A 245 12.14 16.47 -16.13
CA GLY A 245 13.41 15.75 -16.01
C GLY A 245 13.39 14.38 -16.66
N ASP A 246 14.31 13.53 -16.23
CA ASP A 246 14.54 12.21 -16.82
C ASP A 246 14.13 11.08 -15.88
N LYS A 247 13.84 9.92 -16.46
CA LYS A 247 13.47 8.71 -15.72
C LYS A 247 14.66 8.15 -14.95
N CYS A 248 14.53 8.05 -13.63
CA CYS A 248 15.46 7.30 -12.80
C CYS A 248 15.41 5.80 -13.15
N GLN A 249 16.55 5.18 -13.46
CA GLN A 249 16.60 3.78 -13.88
C GLN A 249 16.34 2.79 -12.73
N ARG A 250 16.40 3.26 -11.47
CA ARG A 250 16.18 2.42 -10.28
C ARG A 250 14.76 2.49 -9.72
N CYS A 251 14.25 3.69 -9.42
CA CYS A 251 12.91 3.85 -8.86
C CYS A 251 11.84 4.25 -9.89
N TRP A 252 12.24 4.53 -11.14
CA TRP A 252 11.38 4.94 -12.26
C TRP A 252 10.64 6.27 -12.12
N VAL A 253 10.83 6.97 -11.00
CA VAL A 253 10.41 8.36 -10.82
C VAL A 253 11.21 9.25 -11.77
N TYR A 254 10.51 10.18 -12.43
CA TYR A 254 11.08 11.26 -13.22
C TYR A 254 11.52 12.39 -12.30
N HIS A 255 12.76 12.85 -12.49
CA HIS A 255 13.34 13.86 -11.62
C HIS A 255 14.37 14.70 -12.39
N GLU A 256 14.32 16.02 -12.23
CA GLU A 256 15.15 16.97 -12.99
C GLU A 256 16.65 16.80 -12.74
N LYS A 257 17.03 16.31 -11.56
CA LYS A 257 18.41 16.03 -11.18
C LYS A 257 18.98 14.68 -11.65
N VAL A 258 18.22 13.89 -12.41
CA VAL A 258 18.80 12.70 -13.06
C VAL A 258 19.82 13.19 -14.10
N GLY A 259 21.02 12.59 -14.12
CA GLY A 259 22.14 13.02 -14.98
C GLY A 259 23.17 13.91 -14.28
N GLU A 260 22.87 14.48 -13.11
CA GLU A 260 23.81 15.38 -12.41
C GLU A 260 25.01 14.64 -11.79
N ASN A 261 24.87 13.35 -11.46
CA ASN A 261 25.97 12.56 -10.90
C ASN A 261 26.72 11.78 -11.99
N PRO A 262 28.01 12.06 -12.26
CA PRO A 262 28.76 11.42 -13.34
C PRO A 262 29.04 9.94 -13.12
N ASN A 263 29.10 9.47 -11.86
CA ASN A 263 29.31 8.05 -11.56
C ASN A 263 28.03 7.21 -11.75
N HIS A 264 26.87 7.84 -11.61
CA HIS A 264 25.56 7.20 -11.75
C HIS A 264 24.57 8.12 -12.48
N PRO A 265 24.76 8.36 -13.78
CA PRO A 265 23.98 9.36 -14.52
C PRO A 265 22.49 9.01 -14.63
N GLY A 266 22.12 7.74 -14.51
CA GLY A 266 20.72 7.30 -14.58
C GLY A 266 19.93 7.39 -13.28
N LEU A 267 20.48 7.96 -12.20
CA LEU A 267 19.87 7.89 -10.86
C LEU A 267 19.45 9.25 -10.32
N CYS A 268 18.30 9.28 -9.64
CA CYS A 268 17.82 10.45 -8.92
C CYS A 268 18.49 10.58 -7.53
N PRO A 269 18.43 11.76 -6.88
CA PRO A 269 19.07 12.01 -5.58
C PRO A 269 18.70 11.00 -4.48
N LYS A 270 17.43 10.57 -4.43
CA LYS A 270 16.96 9.55 -3.48
C LYS A 270 17.73 8.24 -3.66
N CYS A 271 17.78 7.73 -4.90
CA CYS A 271 18.45 6.47 -5.20
C CYS A 271 19.96 6.53 -4.98
N LEU A 272 20.59 7.68 -5.28
CA LEU A 272 22.00 7.93 -4.97
C LEU A 272 22.26 7.83 -3.47
N GLY A 273 21.42 8.46 -2.65
CA GLY A 273 21.52 8.39 -1.19
C GLY A 273 21.44 6.96 -0.67
N VAL A 274 20.53 6.14 -1.21
CA VAL A 274 20.40 4.74 -0.79
C VAL A 274 21.61 3.90 -1.23
N ILE A 275 22.09 4.04 -2.46
CA ILE A 275 23.27 3.28 -2.92
C ILE A 275 24.51 3.64 -2.08
N ALA A 276 24.66 4.92 -1.72
CA ALA A 276 25.76 5.35 -0.86
C ALA A 276 25.72 4.68 0.54
N GLN A 277 24.53 4.35 1.05
CA GLN A 277 24.37 3.65 2.34
C GLN A 277 24.67 2.15 2.24
N ILE A 278 24.26 1.51 1.14
CA ILE A 278 24.47 0.07 0.93
C ILE A 278 25.94 -0.22 0.57
N GLY A 279 26.65 0.78 0.03
CA GLY A 279 27.96 0.62 -0.59
C GLY A 279 27.86 -0.05 -1.96
N ASP A 280 28.93 0.00 -2.77
CA ASP A 280 29.01 -0.58 -4.12
C ASP A 280 28.95 -2.13 -4.17
N ARG A 281 28.38 -2.78 -3.14
CA ARG A 281 28.28 -4.24 -3.05
C ARG A 281 26.83 -4.69 -3.04
N GLN A 282 26.29 -4.92 -4.24
CA GLN A 282 25.44 -6.07 -4.54
C GLN A 282 25.87 -6.68 -5.87
#